data_AF-A0A8C5EE17-F1
#
_entry.id   AF-A0A8C5EE17-F1
#
_cell.length_a   1.000
_cell.length_b   1.000
_cell.length_c   1.000
_cell.angle_alpha   90.00
_cell.angle_beta   90.00
_cell.angle_gamma   90.00
#
_symmetry.space_group_name_H-M   'P 1'
#
loop_
_entity.id
_entity.type
_entity.pdbx_description
1 polymer ?
#
loop_
_entity_poly.entity_id
_entity_poly.type
_entity_poly.pdbx_seq_one_letter_code
_entity_poly.pdbx_strand_id
1 'polypeptide(L)'
;MSEGQRKTKYPATRRLLLKSKLLKKASSMLVSETEQRQTEKQRVVTESFPPLQLSGLSVQELQDLCKELQKKIDLVDDARYDMEVKVVKNETEIQTLRQKVMGLKGVKRPSLKRVKKADDMFGGLSDTSKLMKADFKVNLKTRKKEEEKKEEVTDWRKNVDAMSGMDGRKKMFDAGQ
;
A
#
# COMPACT_ATOMS: atom_id res chain seq x y z
N MET A 1 42.65 30.96 0.05
CA MET A 1 41.72 31.07 -1.10
C MET A 1 40.69 29.96 -0.97
N SER A 2 39.55 30.23 -0.34
CA SER A 2 38.50 29.22 -0.14
C SER A 2 37.84 28.92 -1.48
N GLU A 3 37.94 27.69 -1.96
CA GLU A 3 37.16 27.25 -3.11
C GLU A 3 35.66 27.40 -2.79
N GLY A 4 35.02 28.38 -3.42
CA GLY A 4 33.58 28.61 -3.26
C GLY A 4 32.77 27.40 -3.69
N GLN A 5 31.63 27.16 -3.02
CA GLN A 5 30.74 26.03 -3.31
C GLN A 5 30.41 25.94 -4.80
N ARG A 6 30.83 24.84 -5.45
CA ARG A 6 30.51 24.55 -6.85
C ARG A 6 28.99 24.47 -7.02
N LYS A 7 28.41 25.42 -7.75
CA LYS A 7 26.98 25.41 -8.08
C LYS A 7 26.65 24.14 -8.88
N THR A 8 25.78 23.28 -8.35
CA THR A 8 25.37 22.05 -9.05
C THR A 8 24.61 22.40 -10.34
N LYS A 9 25.01 21.79 -11.47
CA LYS A 9 24.44 22.04 -12.82
C LYS A 9 22.91 21.87 -12.93
N TYR A 10 22.28 21.14 -12.00
CA TYR A 10 20.83 20.95 -11.97
C TYR A 10 20.26 21.15 -10.56
N PRO A 11 19.05 21.74 -10.41
CA PRO A 11 18.36 21.80 -9.14
C PRO A 11 18.01 20.40 -8.60
N ALA A 12 18.04 20.24 -7.27
CA ALA A 12 17.66 18.98 -6.61
C ALA A 12 16.20 18.58 -6.94
N THR A 13 15.30 19.56 -7.04
CA THR A 13 13.89 19.38 -7.41
C THR A 13 13.73 18.70 -8.77
N ARG A 14 14.54 19.09 -9.77
CA ARG A 14 14.52 18.47 -11.11
C ARG A 14 14.97 17.01 -11.05
N ARG A 15 16.03 16.71 -10.29
CA ARG A 15 16.50 15.32 -10.12
C ARG A 15 15.44 14.45 -9.46
N LEU A 16 14.75 14.96 -8.43
CA LEU A 16 13.69 14.24 -7.74
C LEU A 16 12.50 13.96 -8.66
N LEU A 17 12.07 14.96 -9.43
CA LEU A 17 11.01 14.80 -10.43
C LEU A 17 11.36 13.72 -11.44
N LEU A 18 12.59 13.70 -11.96
CA LEU A 18 13.04 12.67 -12.91
C LEU A 18 13.05 11.27 -12.27
N LYS A 19 13.54 11.13 -11.03
CA LYS A 19 13.49 9.86 -10.30
C LYS A 19 12.06 9.37 -10.09
N SER A 20 11.14 10.26 -9.73
CA SER A 20 9.72 9.93 -9.58
C SER A 20 9.10 9.47 -10.90
N LYS A 21 9.37 10.17 -12.01
CA LYS A 21 8.93 9.76 -13.36
C LYS A 21 9.51 8.39 -13.76
N LEU A 22 10.79 8.15 -13.47
CA LEU A 22 11.46 6.88 -13.75
C LEU A 22 10.79 5.75 -12.96
N LEU A 23 10.58 5.94 -11.65
CA LEU A 23 9.93 4.93 -10.81
C LEU A 23 8.51 4.64 -11.27
N LYS A 24 7.72 5.69 -11.60
CA LYS A 24 6.36 5.52 -12.12
C LYS A 24 6.35 4.68 -13.40
N LYS A 25 7.28 4.94 -14.33
CA LYS A 25 7.41 4.14 -15.56
C LYS A 25 7.85 2.70 -15.24
N ALA A 26 8.82 2.51 -14.36
CA ALA A 26 9.29 1.18 -13.97
C ALA A 26 8.18 0.34 -13.33
N SER A 27 7.35 0.93 -12.45
CA SER A 27 6.18 0.26 -11.88
C SER A 27 5.17 -0.15 -12.95
N SER A 28 4.89 0.73 -13.92
CA SER A 28 4.01 0.40 -15.04
C SER A 28 4.56 -0.73 -15.91
N MET A 29 5.87 -0.73 -16.17
CA MET A 29 6.53 -1.80 -16.95
C MET A 29 6.50 -3.13 -16.20
N LEU A 30 6.71 -3.11 -14.88
CA LEU A 30 6.65 -4.32 -14.05
C LEU A 30 5.26 -4.97 -14.09
N VAL A 31 4.20 -4.17 -13.99
CA VAL A 31 2.82 -4.68 -14.12
C VAL A 31 2.59 -5.32 -15.49
N SER A 32 2.96 -4.62 -16.56
CA SER A 32 2.84 -5.15 -17.93
C SER A 32 3.64 -6.45 -18.12
N GLU A 33 4.86 -6.55 -17.58
CA GLU A 33 5.66 -7.77 -17.64
C GLU A 33 4.99 -8.92 -16.88
N THR A 34 4.41 -8.66 -15.70
CA THR A 34 3.71 -9.70 -14.94
C THR A 34 2.47 -10.23 -15.66
N GLU A 35 1.72 -9.36 -16.34
CA GLU A 35 0.55 -9.74 -17.14
C GLU A 35 0.96 -10.56 -18.38
N GLN A 36 2.04 -10.15 -19.07
CA GLN A 36 2.60 -10.90 -20.19
C GLN A 36 3.07 -12.29 -19.74
N ARG A 37 3.79 -12.37 -18.61
CA ARG A 37 4.25 -13.64 -18.04
C ARG A 37 3.08 -14.57 -17.71
N GLN A 38 1.98 -14.04 -17.18
CA GLN A 38 0.80 -14.84 -16.87
C GLN A 38 0.10 -15.32 -18.14
N THR A 39 -0.03 -14.46 -19.15
CA THR A 39 -0.61 -14.83 -20.45
C THR A 39 0.22 -15.92 -21.13
N GLU A 40 1.54 -15.76 -21.16
CA GLU A 40 2.43 -16.76 -21.76
C GLU A 40 2.40 -18.08 -20.99
N LYS A 41 2.33 -18.04 -19.65
CA LYS A 41 2.12 -19.25 -18.84
C LYS A 41 0.84 -19.98 -19.24
N GLN A 42 -0.28 -19.27 -19.38
CA GLN A 42 -1.55 -19.88 -19.80
C GLN A 42 -1.47 -20.47 -21.20
N ARG A 43 -0.82 -19.75 -22.14
CA ARG A 43 -0.59 -20.24 -23.49
C ARG A 43 0.20 -21.54 -23.50
N VAL A 44 1.35 -21.59 -22.83
CA VAL A 44 2.22 -22.77 -22.77
C VAL A 44 1.51 -23.95 -22.10
N VAL A 45 0.77 -23.72 -21.02
CA VAL A 45 0.00 -24.78 -20.34
C VAL A 45 -1.10 -25.32 -21.24
N THR A 46 -1.83 -24.45 -21.95
CA THR A 46 -2.91 -24.86 -22.86
C THR A 46 -2.37 -25.62 -24.07
N GLU A 47 -1.21 -25.22 -24.60
CA GLU A 47 -0.53 -25.91 -25.71
C GLU A 47 0.02 -27.27 -25.29
N SER A 48 0.62 -27.36 -24.10
CA SER A 48 1.23 -28.60 -23.58
C SER A 48 0.18 -29.60 -23.09
N PHE A 49 -0.89 -29.11 -22.47
CA PHE A 49 -1.93 -29.90 -21.82
C PHE A 49 -3.32 -29.37 -22.21
N PRO A 50 -3.78 -29.66 -23.44
CA PRO A 50 -5.11 -29.25 -23.86
C PRO A 50 -6.20 -29.95 -23.02
N PRO A 51 -7.39 -29.34 -22.88
CA PRO A 51 -8.50 -29.94 -22.15
C PRO A 51 -8.85 -31.33 -22.69
N LEU A 52 -9.00 -32.30 -21.78
CA LEU A 52 -9.32 -33.68 -22.13
C LEU A 52 -10.74 -33.78 -22.70
N GLN A 53 -10.86 -34.33 -23.90
CA GLN A 53 -12.13 -34.67 -24.52
C GLN A 53 -12.43 -36.14 -24.27
N LEU A 54 -13.30 -36.42 -23.29
CA LEU A 54 -13.61 -37.79 -22.89
C LEU A 54 -14.89 -38.35 -23.55
N SER A 55 -15.66 -37.49 -24.21
CA SER A 55 -16.91 -37.86 -24.87
C SER A 55 -16.65 -38.74 -26.09
N GLY A 56 -17.35 -39.87 -26.19
CA GLY A 56 -17.29 -40.76 -27.35
C GLY A 56 -16.13 -41.76 -27.32
N LEU A 57 -15.30 -41.76 -26.28
CA LEU A 57 -14.26 -42.77 -26.08
C LEU A 57 -14.89 -44.07 -25.56
N SER A 58 -14.44 -45.20 -26.10
CA SER A 58 -14.73 -46.53 -25.58
C SER A 58 -14.00 -46.79 -24.25
N VAL A 59 -14.44 -47.80 -23.50
CA VAL A 59 -13.81 -48.18 -22.22
C VAL A 59 -12.33 -48.52 -22.39
N GLN A 60 -11.96 -49.17 -23.51
CA GLN A 60 -10.58 -49.53 -23.79
C GLN A 60 -9.71 -48.29 -24.04
N GLU A 61 -10.19 -47.36 -24.86
CA GLU A 61 -9.47 -46.11 -25.14
C GLU A 61 -9.30 -45.24 -23.88
N LEU A 62 -10.29 -45.23 -22.99
CA LEU A 62 -10.19 -44.57 -21.69
C LEU A 62 -9.12 -45.22 -20.79
N GLN A 63 -9.06 -46.55 -20.76
CA GLN A 63 -8.04 -47.26 -19.98
C GLN A 63 -6.63 -46.98 -20.50
N ASP A 64 -6.45 -46.93 -21.83
CA ASP A 64 -5.15 -46.68 -22.44
C ASP A 64 -4.72 -45.21 -22.25
N LEU A 65 -5.65 -44.25 -22.37
CA LEU A 65 -5.41 -42.85 -22.02
C LEU A 65 -4.97 -42.69 -20.56
N CYS A 66 -5.62 -43.38 -19.61
CA CYS A 66 -5.23 -43.34 -18.21
C CYS A 66 -3.79 -43.84 -17.98
N LYS A 67 -3.40 -44.93 -18.66
CA LYS A 67 -2.02 -45.46 -18.59
C LYS A 67 -1.01 -44.50 -19.19
N GLU A 68 -1.35 -43.85 -20.30
CA GLU A 68 -0.49 -42.84 -20.92
C GLU A 68 -0.31 -41.60 -20.04
N LEU A 69 -1.40 -41.10 -19.45
CA LEU A 69 -1.34 -39.97 -18.53
C LEU A 69 -0.49 -40.29 -17.30
N GLN A 70 -0.61 -41.50 -16.73
CA GLN A 70 0.23 -41.92 -15.61
C GLN A 70 1.71 -41.86 -15.97
N LYS A 71 2.12 -42.43 -17.11
CA LYS A 71 3.51 -42.37 -17.58
C LYS A 71 3.99 -40.93 -17.80
N LYS A 72 3.14 -40.07 -18.36
CA LYS A 72 3.45 -38.64 -18.56
C LYS A 72 3.63 -37.90 -17.24
N ILE A 73 2.83 -38.21 -16.22
CA ILE A 73 2.96 -37.63 -14.88
C ILE A 73 4.33 -37.95 -14.30
N ASP A 74 4.75 -39.21 -14.35
CA ASP A 74 6.05 -39.64 -13.82
C ASP A 74 7.20 -38.85 -14.48
N LEU A 75 7.21 -38.76 -15.81
CA LEU A 75 8.21 -38.00 -16.57
C LEU A 75 8.20 -36.49 -16.26
N VAL A 76 7.01 -35.90 -16.10
CA VAL A 76 6.87 -34.47 -15.80
C VAL A 76 7.31 -34.17 -14.38
N ASP A 77 7.06 -35.08 -13.42
CA ASP A 77 7.50 -34.89 -12.03
C ASP A 77 9.02 -34.99 -11.90
N ASP A 78 9.66 -35.92 -12.62
CA ASP A 78 11.13 -35.98 -12.72
C ASP A 78 11.71 -34.66 -13.27
N ALA A 79 11.14 -34.15 -14.37
CA ALA A 79 11.57 -32.87 -14.94
C ALA A 79 11.32 -31.69 -13.98
N ARG A 80 10.21 -31.71 -13.23
CA ARG A 80 9.88 -30.72 -12.19
C ARG A 80 10.92 -30.75 -11.08
N TYR A 81 11.30 -31.93 -10.61
CA TYR A 81 12.32 -32.12 -9.59
C TYR A 81 13.68 -31.56 -10.05
N ASP A 82 14.11 -31.88 -11.26
CA ASP A 82 15.36 -31.35 -11.83
C ASP A 82 15.38 -29.82 -11.92
N MET A 83 14.24 -29.22 -12.31
CA MET A 83 14.10 -27.76 -12.33
C MET A 83 14.13 -27.16 -10.91
N GLU A 84 13.45 -27.78 -9.95
CA GLU A 84 13.44 -27.35 -8.55
C GLU A 84 14.85 -27.36 -7.96
N VAL A 85 15.61 -28.43 -8.17
CA VAL A 85 17.00 -28.53 -7.72
C VAL A 85 17.87 -27.42 -8.31
N LYS A 86 17.68 -27.07 -9.60
CA LYS A 86 18.41 -25.95 -10.23
C LYS A 86 18.03 -24.61 -9.60
N VAL A 87 16.75 -24.37 -9.32
CA VAL A 87 16.29 -23.14 -8.65
C VAL A 87 16.87 -23.03 -7.25
N VAL A 88 16.84 -24.11 -6.46
CA VAL A 88 17.41 -24.14 -5.11
C VAL A 88 18.90 -23.83 -5.14
N LYS A 89 19.66 -24.43 -6.06
CA LYS A 89 21.10 -24.12 -6.24
C LYS A 89 21.31 -22.62 -6.49
N ASN A 90 20.56 -22.04 -7.42
CA ASN A 90 20.65 -20.60 -7.71
C ASN A 90 20.29 -19.74 -6.49
N GLU A 91 19.28 -20.14 -5.71
CA GLU A 91 18.86 -19.40 -4.52
C GLU A 91 19.93 -19.44 -3.42
N THR A 92 20.54 -20.61 -3.17
CA THR A 92 21.65 -20.75 -2.22
C THR A 92 22.89 -19.94 -2.65
N GLU A 93 23.18 -19.89 -3.94
CA GLU A 93 24.26 -19.05 -4.49
C GLU A 93 23.95 -17.56 -4.29
N ILE A 94 22.75 -17.11 -4.63
CA ILE A 94 22.31 -15.72 -4.42
C ILE A 94 22.40 -15.35 -2.94
N GLN A 95 21.98 -16.23 -2.03
CA GLN A 95 22.08 -16.00 -0.58
C GLN A 95 23.54 -15.85 -0.15
N THR A 96 24.41 -16.74 -0.61
CA THR A 96 25.85 -16.70 -0.32
C THR A 96 26.47 -15.40 -0.84
N LEU A 97 26.14 -15.00 -2.06
CA LEU A 97 26.61 -13.74 -2.65
C LEU A 97 26.08 -12.52 -1.88
N ARG A 98 24.80 -12.53 -1.47
CA ARG A 98 24.23 -11.46 -0.62
C ARG A 98 24.97 -11.33 0.70
N GLN A 99 25.31 -12.43 1.35
CA GLN A 99 26.10 -12.43 2.59
C GLN A 99 27.52 -11.88 2.35
N LYS A 100 28.21 -12.32 1.29
CA LYS A 100 29.53 -11.78 0.90
C LYS A 100 29.47 -10.26 0.68
N VAL A 101 28.46 -9.79 -0.07
CA VAL A 101 28.25 -8.35 -0.31
C VAL A 101 27.99 -7.59 0.99
N MET A 102 27.22 -8.18 1.92
CA MET A 102 26.97 -7.57 3.23
C MET A 102 28.25 -7.48 4.07
N GLY A 103 29.05 -8.55 4.10
CA GLY A 103 30.34 -8.57 4.78
C GLY A 103 31.30 -7.51 4.24
N LEU A 104 31.40 -7.37 2.91
CA LEU A 104 32.25 -6.36 2.27
C LEU A 104 31.76 -4.93 2.47
N LYS A 105 30.44 -4.69 2.45
CA LYS A 105 29.86 -3.36 2.71
C LYS A 105 30.04 -2.91 4.17
N GLY A 106 30.32 -3.84 5.08
CA GLY A 106 30.33 -3.61 6.52
C GLY A 106 28.92 -3.38 7.08
N VAL A 107 28.68 -3.77 8.32
CA VAL A 107 27.43 -3.46 9.02
C VAL A 107 27.42 -1.96 9.30
N LYS A 108 26.66 -1.18 8.52
CA LYS A 108 26.32 0.20 8.90
C LYS A 108 25.50 0.13 10.19
N ARG A 109 26.15 0.25 11.35
CA ARG A 109 25.45 0.48 12.62
C ARG A 109 24.53 1.69 12.42
N PRO A 110 23.20 1.55 12.58
CA PRO A 110 22.31 2.70 12.58
C PRO A 110 22.80 3.68 13.64
N SER A 111 23.07 4.93 13.28
CA SER A 111 23.44 5.93 14.27
C SER A 111 22.26 6.13 15.21
N LEU A 112 22.52 6.06 16.52
CA LEU A 112 21.51 6.31 17.54
C LEU A 112 21.04 7.77 17.40
N LYS A 113 19.89 7.97 16.77
CA LYS A 113 19.24 9.27 16.70
C LYS A 113 18.30 9.39 17.90
N ARG A 114 18.45 10.46 18.68
CA ARG A 114 17.53 10.82 19.75
C ARG A 114 16.15 11.11 19.16
N VAL A 115 15.24 10.15 19.25
CA VAL A 115 13.83 10.31 18.89
C VAL A 115 13.12 10.97 20.08
N LYS A 116 12.52 12.15 19.88
CA LYS A 116 11.65 12.75 20.91
C LYS A 116 10.32 12.00 20.90
N LYS A 117 10.08 11.19 21.94
CA LYS A 117 8.87 10.40 22.21
C LYS A 117 7.72 11.25 22.80
N ALA A 118 7.52 12.48 22.31
CA ALA A 118 6.46 13.34 22.85
C ALA A 118 5.06 12.94 22.34
N ASP A 119 4.96 12.45 21.11
CA ASP A 119 3.67 12.17 20.48
C ASP A 119 3.06 10.80 20.84
N ASP A 120 3.85 9.87 21.42
CA ASP A 120 3.37 8.51 21.80
C ASP A 120 2.56 8.50 23.10
N MET A 121 2.68 9.51 23.98
CA MET A 121 1.94 9.54 25.25
C MET A 121 0.46 9.94 25.10
N PHE A 122 0.04 10.41 23.92
CA PHE A 122 -1.37 10.74 23.65
C PHE A 122 -2.13 9.63 22.90
N GLY A 123 -1.42 8.65 22.32
CA GLY A 123 -2.02 7.55 21.55
C GLY A 123 -2.61 6.42 22.41
N GLY A 124 -2.22 6.33 23.68
CA GLY A 124 -2.75 5.31 24.61
C GLY A 124 -4.18 5.59 25.12
N LEU A 125 -4.71 6.78 24.85
CA LEU A 125 -6.06 7.21 25.29
C LEU A 125 -7.07 7.35 24.14
N SER A 126 -6.72 6.97 22.90
CA SER A 126 -7.64 7.10 21.76
C SER A 126 -7.77 5.80 20.96
N ASP A 127 -9.02 5.36 20.81
CA ASP A 127 -9.52 4.12 20.21
C ASP A 127 -8.66 3.43 19.14
N THR A 128 -8.50 2.12 19.32
CA THR A 128 -7.86 1.15 18.41
C THR A 128 -8.55 0.98 17.04
N SER A 129 -9.52 1.83 16.69
CA SER A 129 -10.19 1.85 15.39
C SER A 129 -9.41 2.62 14.31
N LYS A 130 -8.37 3.37 14.69
CA LYS A 130 -7.54 4.18 13.78
C LYS A 130 -6.18 3.55 13.42
N LEU A 131 -6.08 2.23 13.38
CA LEU A 131 -4.99 1.53 12.66
C LEU A 131 -5.18 1.62 11.14
N MET A 132 -5.50 2.82 10.64
CA MET A 132 -5.49 3.12 9.22
C MET A 132 -4.05 3.43 8.81
N LYS A 133 -3.61 2.73 7.76
CA LYS A 133 -2.30 2.84 7.09
C LYS A 133 -1.72 4.24 7.27
N ALA A 134 -0.52 4.31 7.83
CA ALA A 134 0.23 5.52 8.11
C ALA A 134 0.69 6.22 6.80
N ASP A 135 -0.26 6.55 5.93
CA ASP A 135 -0.05 7.48 4.84
C ASP A 135 -0.08 8.88 5.46
N PHE A 136 1.10 9.49 5.59
CA PHE A 136 1.32 10.84 6.10
C PHE A 136 0.38 11.90 5.49
N LYS A 137 -0.17 11.61 4.30
CA LYS A 137 -1.09 12.45 3.55
C LYS A 137 -2.52 12.48 4.11
N VAL A 138 -2.94 11.48 4.88
CA VAL A 138 -4.28 11.42 5.49
C VAL A 138 -4.42 12.41 6.65
N ASN A 139 -3.31 12.75 7.31
CA ASN A 139 -3.31 13.64 8.47
C ASN A 139 -3.23 15.15 8.11
N LEU A 140 -3.22 15.49 6.82
CA LEU A 140 -3.26 16.88 6.34
C LEU A 140 -4.72 17.25 5.99
N LYS A 141 -5.33 18.17 6.73
CA LYS A 141 -6.62 18.79 6.35
C LYS A 141 -6.46 19.49 5.00
N THR A 142 -6.84 18.85 3.92
CA THR A 142 -7.10 19.53 2.65
C THR A 142 -8.27 20.48 2.88
N ARG A 143 -8.08 21.79 2.66
CA ARG A 143 -9.15 22.79 2.70
C ARG A 143 -10.10 22.56 1.50
N LYS A 144 -10.86 21.46 1.56
CA LYS A 144 -12.10 21.34 0.79
C LYS A 144 -12.98 22.46 1.31
N LYS A 145 -13.34 23.37 0.43
CA LYS A 145 -14.42 24.33 0.65
C LYS A 145 -15.68 23.47 0.78
N GLU A 146 -16.00 23.02 1.99
CA GLU A 146 -17.34 22.53 2.29
C GLU A 146 -18.27 23.70 2.06
N GLU A 147 -19.26 23.51 1.18
CA GLU A 147 -20.45 24.35 1.18
C GLU A 147 -21.10 24.20 2.54
N GLU A 148 -20.77 25.14 3.42
CA GLU A 148 -21.42 25.35 4.69
C GLU A 148 -22.88 25.71 4.37
N LYS A 149 -23.79 24.74 4.52
CA LYS A 149 -25.21 25.01 4.70
C LYS A 149 -25.34 25.84 5.96
N LYS A 150 -25.16 27.16 5.85
CA LYS A 150 -25.50 28.10 6.91
C LYS A 150 -27.01 28.27 6.90
N GLU A 151 -27.63 27.64 7.89
CA GLU A 151 -28.94 28.00 8.42
C GLU A 151 -29.06 29.51 8.54
N GLU A 152 -30.21 30.05 8.11
CA GLU A 152 -30.57 31.46 8.19
C GLU A 152 -30.35 32.00 9.61
N VAL A 153 -29.28 32.76 9.79
CA VAL A 153 -29.07 33.57 11.00
C VAL A 153 -30.12 34.69 10.98
N THR A 154 -31.20 34.47 11.72
CA THR A 154 -32.21 35.48 12.02
C THR A 154 -31.57 36.60 12.86
N ASP A 155 -31.85 37.84 12.45
CA ASP A 155 -31.22 39.10 12.88
C ASP A 155 -31.02 39.23 14.41
N TRP A 156 -29.77 39.44 14.83
CA TRP A 156 -29.35 39.60 16.24
C TRP A 156 -30.03 40.77 16.97
N ARG A 157 -30.67 41.68 16.25
CA ARG A 157 -31.43 42.80 16.84
C ARG A 157 -32.61 42.35 17.71
N LYS A 158 -33.22 41.18 17.47
CA LYS A 158 -34.42 40.76 18.20
C LYS A 158 -34.17 40.33 19.66
N ASN A 159 -32.93 40.03 20.05
CA ASN A 159 -32.63 39.55 21.41
C ASN A 159 -32.35 40.70 22.40
N VAL A 160 -32.07 41.91 21.91
CA VAL A 160 -31.65 43.04 22.75
C VAL A 160 -32.86 43.82 23.30
N ASP A 161 -33.94 43.96 22.53
CA ASP A 161 -35.14 44.70 22.96
C ASP A 161 -35.95 43.99 24.05
N ALA A 162 -35.81 42.66 24.19
CA ALA A 162 -36.52 41.89 25.21
C ALA A 162 -35.98 42.08 26.64
N MET A 163 -34.79 42.68 26.81
CA MET A 163 -34.12 42.79 28.12
C MET A 163 -33.98 44.24 28.65
N SER A 164 -34.45 45.26 27.93
CA SER A 164 -34.23 46.67 28.31
C SER A 164 -35.27 47.29 29.27
N GLY A 165 -36.20 46.51 29.84
CA GLY A 165 -37.38 47.04 30.56
C GLY A 165 -37.54 46.66 32.03
N MET A 166 -36.57 45.98 32.66
CA MET A 166 -36.74 45.39 34.00
C MET A 166 -35.91 46.07 35.10
N ASP A 167 -35.84 47.40 35.10
CA ASP A 167 -35.11 48.19 36.11
C ASP A 167 -36.04 48.95 37.07
N GLY A 168 -36.99 48.20 37.67
CA GLY A 168 -37.92 48.72 38.67
C GLY A 168 -38.14 47.69 39.77
N ARG A 169 -37.91 48.10 41.03
CA ARG A 169 -38.10 47.31 42.26
C ARG A 169 -39.50 46.65 42.27
N LYS A 170 -39.56 45.35 41.99
CA LYS A 170 -40.79 44.55 42.19
C LYS A 170 -41.13 44.52 43.68
N LYS A 171 -42.16 45.29 44.08
CA LYS A 171 -42.78 45.17 45.40
C LYS A 171 -43.54 43.84 45.45
N MET A 172 -43.05 42.91 46.25
CA MET A 172 -43.79 41.72 46.64
C MET A 172 -44.77 42.16 47.74
N PHE A 173 -46.07 42.05 47.49
CA PHE A 173 -47.07 42.05 48.54
C PHE A 173 -47.63 40.63 48.62
N ASP A 174 -47.47 40.04 49.79
CA ASP A 174 -48.05 38.78 50.20
C ASP A 174 -49.53 39.02 50.53
N ALA A 175 -50.42 38.24 49.91
CA ALA A 175 -51.84 38.23 50.24
C ALA A 175 -52.33 36.80 50.12
N GLY A 176 -52.12 36.04 51.20
CA GLY A 176 -52.88 34.83 51.44
C GLY A 176 -54.31 35.18 51.84
N GLN A 177 -55.27 34.68 51.07
CA GLN A 177 -56.45 33.98 51.57
C GLN A 177 -56.95 33.00 50.50
#